data_AF-A0A2J7YQ02-F1
#
_entry.id   AF-A0A2J7YQ02-F1
#
_cell.length_a   1.000
_cell.length_b   1.000
_cell.length_c   1.000
_cell.angle_alpha   90.00
_cell.angle_beta   90.00
_cell.angle_gamma   90.00
#
_symmetry.space_group_name_H-M   'P 1'
#
loop_
_entity.id
_entity.type
_entity.pdbx_description
1 polymer ?
#
loop_
_entity_poly.entity_id
_entity_poly.type
_entity_poly.pdbx_seq_one_letter_code
_entity_poly.pdbx_strand_id
1 'polypeptide(L)'
;MTGAIVGVGATSGTAHAAGCYTWNRTLSEGSSGADVTQLQIRVAGWVASGERLSYDGVYGARTAAAVKKFQSAYGLPADGVAGSQTFSKIYALQDADCTPVHFAYSELNKCNSDWSGGAVSAATAKANALKTMWKLEAMRHALGDVPITISSGFRSYACNSAVGGASTSRHLYGDAADLTGSPSFCTLAKEARVHGFSEILGPGYPDHNDHAHVALDPSPYWSAPNCGI
;
A
#
# COMPACT_ATOMS: atom_id res chain seq x y z
N MET A 1 54.44 1.46 9.42
CA MET A 1 53.19 2.23 9.31
C MET A 1 52.50 1.81 8.03
N THR A 2 51.40 1.07 8.13
CA THR A 2 50.50 0.79 7.00
C THR A 2 49.12 0.56 7.60
N GLY A 3 48.35 1.65 7.67
CA GLY A 3 46.97 1.64 8.13
C GLY A 3 46.08 1.05 7.05
N ALA A 4 45.34 -0.01 7.39
CA ALA A 4 44.25 -0.50 6.57
C ALA A 4 43.05 0.45 6.75
N ILE A 5 42.69 1.16 5.68
CA ILE A 5 41.46 1.96 5.63
C ILE A 5 40.33 0.98 5.29
N VAL A 6 39.51 0.65 6.29
CA VAL A 6 38.26 -0.09 6.10
C VAL A 6 37.29 0.86 5.39
N GLY A 7 37.10 0.66 4.08
CA GLY A 7 36.07 1.34 3.31
C GLY A 7 34.70 0.85 3.76
N VAL A 8 33.99 1.64 4.55
CA VAL A 8 32.55 1.45 4.78
C VAL A 8 31.84 1.79 3.47
N GLY A 9 31.46 0.77 2.72
CA GLY A 9 30.53 0.91 1.62
C GLY A 9 29.19 1.38 2.16
N ALA A 10 28.97 2.69 2.22
CA ALA A 10 27.64 3.24 2.43
C ALA A 10 26.80 2.80 1.23
N THR A 11 25.88 1.88 1.46
CA THR A 11 24.90 1.41 0.49
C THR A 11 24.06 2.60 0.04
N SER A 12 24.28 3.09 -1.18
CA SER A 12 23.50 4.18 -1.78
C SER A 12 21.98 3.96 -1.66
N GLY A 13 21.52 2.71 -1.62
CA GLY A 13 20.12 2.34 -1.37
C GLY A 13 19.55 2.77 -0.01
N THR A 14 20.33 2.70 1.09
CA THR A 14 19.84 3.14 2.41
C THR A 14 19.77 4.67 2.51
N ALA A 15 20.64 5.38 1.78
CA ALA A 15 20.61 6.84 1.71
C ALA A 15 19.39 7.36 0.91
N HIS A 16 18.99 6.66 -0.16
CA HIS A 16 17.77 7.01 -0.91
C HIS A 16 16.49 6.80 -0.10
N ALA A 17 16.40 5.72 0.69
CA ALA A 17 15.24 5.40 1.51
C ALA A 17 15.04 6.36 2.71
N ALA A 18 16.12 6.88 3.29
CA ALA A 18 16.07 7.85 4.40
C ALA A 18 15.58 9.24 3.96
N GLY A 19 15.55 9.53 2.65
CA GLY A 19 15.11 10.81 2.10
C GLY A 19 13.62 11.10 2.26
N CYS A 20 12.78 10.06 2.31
CA CYS A 20 11.34 10.21 2.53
C CYS A 20 11.00 10.47 4.00
N TYR A 21 11.41 9.57 4.89
CA TYR A 21 11.11 9.63 6.31
C TYR A 21 12.12 8.77 7.08
N THR A 22 12.57 9.25 8.24
CA THR A 22 13.47 8.50 9.13
C THR A 22 12.86 8.42 10.53
N TRP A 23 12.70 7.21 11.05
CA TRP A 23 12.31 6.97 12.45
C TRP A 23 13.53 7.13 13.37
N ASN A 24 13.39 7.94 14.41
CA ASN A 24 14.45 8.28 15.38
C ASN A 24 14.28 7.61 16.75
N ARG A 25 13.23 6.80 16.92
CA ARG A 25 12.94 6.06 18.16
C ARG A 25 12.24 4.74 17.85
N THR A 26 12.34 3.80 18.78
CA THR A 26 11.52 2.58 18.78
C THR A 26 10.05 2.93 19.03
N LEU A 27 9.14 2.29 18.30
CA LEU A 27 7.70 2.43 18.48
C LEU A 27 7.09 1.11 18.97
N SER A 28 6.22 1.21 19.97
CA SER A 28 5.49 0.10 20.58
C SER A 28 4.12 0.59 21.04
N GLU A 29 3.29 -0.32 21.55
CA GLU A 29 1.99 0.05 22.12
C GLU A 29 2.10 1.21 23.12
N GLY A 30 1.15 2.15 23.02
CA GLY A 30 1.14 3.40 23.78
C GLY A 30 1.92 4.55 23.13
N SER A 31 2.77 4.28 22.13
CA SER A 31 3.38 5.35 21.33
C SER A 31 2.32 6.12 20.55
N SER A 32 2.52 7.43 20.40
CA SER A 32 1.70 8.26 19.52
C SER A 32 2.55 9.30 18.79
N GLY A 33 2.03 9.81 17.66
CA GLY A 33 2.66 10.87 16.88
C GLY A 33 2.67 10.59 15.36
N ALA A 34 3.23 11.56 14.62
CA ALA A 34 3.34 11.45 13.17
C ALA A 34 4.24 10.28 12.71
N ASP A 35 5.21 9.89 13.53
CA ASP A 35 6.06 8.70 13.31
C ASP A 35 5.26 7.40 13.35
N VAL A 36 4.26 7.32 14.24
CA VAL A 36 3.30 6.22 14.28
C VAL A 36 2.40 6.24 13.05
N THR A 37 1.91 7.41 12.60
CA THR A 37 1.13 7.51 11.36
C THR A 37 1.93 7.03 10.15
N GLN A 38 3.22 7.41 10.07
CA GLN A 38 4.09 6.93 8.99
C GLN A 38 4.23 5.42 9.04
N LEU A 39 4.45 4.83 10.23
CA LEU A 39 4.55 3.38 10.39
C LEU A 39 3.25 2.69 9.96
N GLN A 40 2.09 3.19 10.41
CA GLN A 40 0.76 2.67 10.04
C GLN A 40 0.57 2.62 8.52
N ILE A 41 1.06 3.61 7.77
CA ILE A 41 1.04 3.59 6.29
C ILE A 41 1.86 2.41 5.75
N ARG A 42 3.08 2.20 6.26
CA ARG A 42 3.99 1.15 5.77
C ARG A 42 3.49 -0.26 6.08
N VAL A 43 2.78 -0.42 7.20
CA VAL A 43 2.25 -1.73 7.62
C VAL A 43 0.76 -1.93 7.28
N ALA A 44 0.13 -1.02 6.53
CA ALA A 44 -1.31 -1.03 6.25
C ALA A 44 -1.81 -2.28 5.51
N GLY A 45 -0.92 -2.95 4.77
CA GLY A 45 -1.22 -4.20 4.06
C GLY A 45 -1.07 -5.46 4.92
N TRP A 46 -0.62 -5.37 6.17
CA TRP A 46 -0.34 -6.54 7.02
C TRP A 46 -1.44 -6.73 8.07
N VAL A 47 -2.69 -6.90 7.64
CA VAL A 47 -3.85 -7.03 8.53
C VAL A 47 -4.55 -8.38 8.39
N ALA A 48 -5.50 -8.72 9.27
CA ALA A 48 -6.34 -9.90 9.08
C ALA A 48 -7.44 -9.67 8.02
N SER A 49 -8.10 -10.74 7.59
CA SER A 49 -9.19 -10.64 6.61
C SER A 49 -10.28 -9.69 7.09
N GLY A 50 -10.61 -8.68 6.28
CA GLY A 50 -11.66 -7.70 6.58
C GLY A 50 -11.26 -6.62 7.60
N GLU A 51 -10.05 -6.70 8.15
CA GLU A 51 -9.53 -5.67 9.05
C GLU A 51 -8.85 -4.53 8.29
N ARG A 52 -8.72 -3.38 8.98
CA ARG A 52 -8.07 -2.17 8.47
C ARG A 52 -7.35 -1.46 9.60
N LEU A 53 -6.21 -0.85 9.29
CA LEU A 53 -5.56 0.10 10.19
C LEU A 53 -6.19 1.47 10.07
N SER A 54 -6.36 2.13 11.21
CA SER A 54 -6.47 3.58 11.27
C SER A 54 -5.10 4.22 11.01
N TYR A 55 -5.12 5.46 10.49
CA TYR A 55 -3.92 6.28 10.32
C TYR A 55 -3.95 7.44 11.32
N ASP A 56 -4.28 7.13 12.57
CA ASP A 56 -4.56 8.08 13.65
C ASP A 56 -3.29 8.50 14.42
N GLY A 57 -2.15 7.89 14.12
CA GLY A 57 -0.92 8.13 14.87
C GLY A 57 -0.95 7.58 16.28
N VAL A 58 -1.81 6.59 16.57
CA VAL A 58 -1.86 5.88 17.86
C VAL A 58 -1.45 4.43 17.68
N TYR A 59 -0.42 4.02 18.42
CA TYR A 59 0.07 2.65 18.38
C TYR A 59 -0.74 1.82 19.37
N GLY A 60 -1.87 1.31 18.91
CA GLY A 60 -2.71 0.35 19.65
C GLY A 60 -2.50 -1.10 19.20
N ALA A 61 -3.33 -2.00 19.73
CA ALA A 61 -3.25 -3.44 19.47
C ALA A 61 -3.31 -3.81 17.97
N ARG A 62 -4.10 -3.10 17.16
CA ARG A 62 -4.14 -3.33 15.70
C ARG A 62 -2.82 -2.96 15.02
N THR A 63 -2.19 -1.85 15.41
CA THR A 63 -0.87 -1.46 14.91
C THR A 63 0.18 -2.48 15.32
N ALA A 64 0.16 -2.95 16.57
CA ALA A 64 1.07 -4.00 17.07
C ALA A 64 0.91 -5.32 16.29
N ALA A 65 -0.33 -5.74 16.04
CA ALA A 65 -0.62 -6.93 15.24
C ALA A 65 -0.12 -6.80 13.80
N ALA A 66 -0.30 -5.62 13.18
CA ALA A 66 0.18 -5.38 11.83
C ALA A 66 1.71 -5.37 11.73
N VAL A 67 2.39 -4.76 12.70
CA VAL A 67 3.85 -4.79 12.79
C VAL A 67 4.35 -6.23 12.98
N LYS A 68 3.69 -7.01 13.85
CA LYS A 68 4.02 -8.43 14.04
C LYS A 68 3.86 -9.25 12.76
N LYS A 69 2.78 -9.02 11.99
CA LYS A 69 2.55 -9.71 10.72
C LYS A 69 3.57 -9.29 9.66
N PHE A 70 3.92 -8.01 9.56
CA PHE A 70 5.02 -7.51 8.72
C PHE A 70 6.35 -8.19 9.08
N GLN A 71 6.69 -8.23 10.38
CA GLN A 71 7.92 -8.85 10.86
C GLN A 71 7.99 -10.33 10.47
N SER A 72 6.92 -11.09 10.74
CA SER A 72 6.83 -12.51 10.36
C SER A 72 7.00 -12.72 8.86
N ALA A 73 6.32 -11.91 8.03
CA ALA A 73 6.38 -12.03 6.58
C ALA A 73 7.81 -11.85 6.04
N TYR A 74 8.59 -10.97 6.65
CA TYR A 74 9.96 -10.68 6.25
C TYR A 74 11.04 -11.40 7.09
N GLY A 75 10.67 -12.42 7.86
CA GLY A 75 11.62 -13.24 8.62
C GLY A 75 12.32 -12.51 9.77
N LEU A 76 11.71 -11.45 10.31
CA LEU A 76 12.20 -10.71 11.47
C LEU A 76 11.63 -11.31 12.77
N PRO A 77 12.23 -11.04 13.94
CA PRO A 77 11.59 -11.32 15.22
C PRO A 77 10.22 -10.64 15.31
N ALA A 78 9.16 -11.44 15.45
CA ALA A 78 7.77 -10.98 15.40
C ALA A 78 7.25 -10.60 16.79
N ASP A 79 7.85 -9.57 17.39
CA ASP A 79 7.53 -9.07 18.73
C ASP A 79 6.42 -8.01 18.73
N GLY A 80 6.11 -7.41 17.58
CA GLY A 80 5.14 -6.31 17.46
C GLY A 80 5.71 -4.96 17.92
N VAL A 81 7.03 -4.85 18.10
CA VAL A 81 7.76 -3.62 18.43
C VAL A 81 8.56 -3.16 17.21
N ALA A 82 8.25 -1.99 16.69
CA ALA A 82 8.99 -1.41 15.57
C ALA A 82 10.29 -0.79 16.06
N GLY A 83 11.35 -1.59 16.08
CA GLY A 83 12.74 -1.18 16.34
C GLY A 83 13.59 -1.10 15.06
N SER A 84 14.91 -1.00 15.24
CA SER A 84 15.89 -0.80 14.15
C SER A 84 15.78 -1.83 13.01
N GLN A 85 15.56 -3.11 13.31
CA GLN A 85 15.39 -4.17 12.30
C GLN A 85 14.11 -3.96 11.46
N THR A 86 13.02 -3.56 12.11
CA THR A 86 11.74 -3.26 11.42
C THR A 86 11.91 -2.07 10.48
N PHE A 87 12.51 -0.97 10.98
CA PHE A 87 12.74 0.22 10.15
C PHE A 87 13.73 -0.04 9.02
N SER A 88 14.80 -0.81 9.26
CA SER A 88 15.75 -1.18 8.20
C SER A 88 15.07 -1.94 7.07
N LYS A 89 14.13 -2.84 7.39
CA LYS A 89 13.36 -3.54 6.36
C LYS A 89 12.39 -2.61 5.63
N ILE A 90 11.74 -1.68 6.33
CA ILE A 90 10.90 -0.65 5.68
C ILE A 90 11.72 0.20 4.72
N TYR A 91 12.92 0.64 5.12
CA TYR A 91 13.81 1.42 4.25
C TYR A 91 14.22 0.63 3.00
N ALA A 92 14.50 -0.66 3.12
CA ALA A 92 14.81 -1.49 1.96
C ALA A 92 13.64 -1.65 0.96
N LEU A 93 12.41 -1.36 1.40
CA LEU A 93 11.20 -1.41 0.58
C LEU A 93 10.73 -0.02 0.14
N GLN A 94 11.39 1.06 0.56
CA GLN A 94 10.93 2.44 0.37
C GLN A 94 11.82 3.19 -0.64
N ASP A 95 11.19 3.84 -1.61
CA ASP A 95 11.81 4.78 -2.52
C ASP A 95 11.87 6.21 -1.97
N ALA A 96 12.66 7.05 -2.62
CA ALA A 96 12.93 8.42 -2.17
C ALA A 96 11.68 9.31 -2.07
N ASP A 97 10.63 9.02 -2.82
CA ASP A 97 9.36 9.75 -2.82
C ASP A 97 8.29 9.12 -1.90
N CYS A 98 8.73 8.24 -0.99
CA CYS A 98 7.94 7.47 -0.04
C CYS A 98 7.14 6.28 -0.59
N THR A 99 7.10 6.09 -1.90
CA THR A 99 6.44 4.94 -2.50
C THR A 99 7.19 3.63 -2.16
N PRO A 100 6.53 2.47 -2.20
CA PRO A 100 7.25 1.21 -2.14
C PRO A 100 7.98 0.94 -3.48
N VAL A 101 9.12 0.27 -3.41
CA VAL A 101 10.06 0.06 -4.54
C VAL A 101 9.49 -0.61 -5.80
N HIS A 102 8.28 -1.19 -5.74
CA HIS A 102 7.64 -1.85 -6.87
C HIS A 102 6.39 -1.14 -7.41
N PHE A 103 6.03 0.03 -6.88
CA PHE A 103 4.86 0.78 -7.33
C PHE A 103 5.14 2.28 -7.38
N ALA A 104 4.82 2.92 -8.50
CA ALA A 104 5.07 4.35 -8.68
C ALA A 104 3.79 5.18 -8.80
N TYR A 105 3.86 6.47 -8.43
CA TYR A 105 2.73 7.39 -8.63
C TYR A 105 2.27 7.48 -10.10
N SER A 106 3.18 7.35 -11.07
CA SER A 106 2.84 7.36 -12.50
C SER A 106 2.04 6.14 -12.93
N GLU A 107 2.21 4.99 -12.27
CA GLU A 107 1.42 3.79 -12.54
C GLU A 107 0.00 3.93 -11.98
N LEU A 108 -0.13 4.60 -10.83
CA LEU A 108 -1.41 4.91 -10.19
C LEU A 108 -2.10 6.14 -10.78
N ASN A 109 -1.46 6.94 -11.63
CA ASN A 109 -2.12 8.05 -12.31
C ASN A 109 -1.74 8.07 -13.80
N LYS A 110 -2.58 7.42 -14.60
CA LYS A 110 -2.55 7.45 -16.06
C LYS A 110 -3.56 8.44 -16.66
N CYS A 111 -4.29 9.16 -15.82
CA CYS A 111 -5.33 10.10 -16.22
C CYS A 111 -4.73 11.48 -16.57
N ASN A 112 -3.84 11.99 -15.71
CA ASN A 112 -3.15 13.27 -15.89
C ASN A 112 -1.82 13.25 -15.10
N SER A 113 -1.09 14.36 -15.06
CA SER A 113 0.21 14.45 -14.37
C SER A 113 0.17 15.23 -13.06
N ASP A 114 -0.96 15.83 -12.69
CA ASP A 114 -1.08 16.78 -11.58
C ASP A 114 -2.04 16.32 -10.48
N TRP A 115 -2.73 15.19 -10.66
CA TRP A 115 -3.70 14.61 -9.73
C TRP A 115 -4.92 15.51 -9.48
N SER A 116 -5.17 16.48 -10.36
CA SER A 116 -6.30 17.40 -10.23
C SER A 116 -7.59 16.81 -10.81
N GLY A 117 -8.71 17.45 -10.45
CA GLY A 117 -10.04 17.12 -11.00
C GLY A 117 -10.71 15.89 -10.38
N GLY A 118 -10.20 15.35 -9.28
CA GLY A 118 -10.85 14.29 -8.49
C GLY A 118 -11.88 14.83 -7.49
N ALA A 119 -12.39 13.94 -6.63
CA ALA A 119 -13.34 14.27 -5.57
C ALA A 119 -12.68 14.90 -4.32
N VAL A 120 -11.35 14.89 -4.25
CA VAL A 120 -10.54 15.47 -3.17
C VAL A 120 -9.38 16.27 -3.75
N SER A 121 -8.66 17.00 -2.89
CA SER A 121 -7.46 17.72 -3.33
C SER A 121 -6.40 16.77 -3.90
N ALA A 122 -5.56 17.25 -4.83
CA ALA A 122 -4.46 16.47 -5.39
C ALA A 122 -3.53 15.88 -4.31
N ALA A 123 -3.25 16.65 -3.26
CA ALA A 123 -2.45 16.18 -2.12
C ALA A 123 -3.12 15.03 -1.37
N THR A 124 -4.43 15.11 -1.15
CA THR A 124 -5.22 14.04 -0.52
C THR A 124 -5.26 12.80 -1.42
N ALA A 125 -5.48 12.96 -2.71
CA ALA A 125 -5.49 11.85 -3.68
C ALA A 125 -4.13 11.13 -3.72
N LYS A 126 -3.01 11.88 -3.72
CA LYS A 126 -1.67 11.30 -3.63
C LYS A 126 -1.43 10.56 -2.31
N ALA A 127 -1.85 11.15 -1.18
CA ALA A 127 -1.71 10.50 0.13
C ALA A 127 -2.55 9.21 0.23
N ASN A 128 -3.70 9.17 -0.44
CA ASN A 128 -4.55 8.00 -0.57
C ASN A 128 -3.92 6.94 -1.47
N ALA A 129 -3.33 7.33 -2.60
CA ALA A 129 -2.62 6.42 -3.49
C ALA A 129 -1.39 5.81 -2.81
N LEU A 130 -0.68 6.58 -1.98
CA LEU A 130 0.44 6.07 -1.20
C LEU A 130 0.02 4.90 -0.30
N LYS A 131 -1.11 5.02 0.40
CA LYS A 131 -1.66 3.93 1.23
C LYS A 131 -2.04 2.72 0.38
N THR A 132 -2.58 2.93 -0.81
CA THR A 132 -2.91 1.87 -1.77
C THR A 132 -1.65 1.13 -2.19
N MET A 133 -0.59 1.86 -2.59
CA MET A 133 0.68 1.26 -3.01
C MET A 133 1.33 0.42 -1.89
N TRP A 134 1.37 0.91 -0.65
CA TRP A 134 1.93 0.11 0.47
C TRP A 134 1.11 -1.15 0.79
N LYS A 135 -0.20 -1.17 0.51
CA LYS A 135 -1.01 -2.39 0.58
C LYS A 135 -0.72 -3.34 -0.57
N LEU A 136 -0.56 -2.81 -1.78
CA LEU A 136 -0.16 -3.59 -2.95
C LEU A 136 1.24 -4.20 -2.79
N GLU A 137 2.19 -3.51 -2.12
CA GLU A 137 3.51 -4.07 -1.79
C GLU A 137 3.41 -5.27 -0.86
N ALA A 138 2.57 -5.19 0.19
CA ALA A 138 2.32 -6.32 1.06
C ALA A 138 1.71 -7.51 0.30
N MET A 139 0.73 -7.22 -0.57
CA MET A 139 0.06 -8.23 -1.40
C MET A 139 1.01 -8.86 -2.43
N ARG A 140 1.87 -8.06 -3.08
CA ARG A 140 2.93 -8.51 -3.99
C ARG A 140 3.83 -9.53 -3.30
N HIS A 141 4.31 -9.21 -2.09
CA HIS A 141 5.16 -10.10 -1.32
C HIS A 141 4.43 -11.39 -0.91
N ALA A 142 3.18 -11.28 -0.43
CA ALA A 142 2.36 -12.43 -0.03
C ALA A 142 2.06 -13.40 -1.19
N LEU A 143 2.00 -12.89 -2.42
CA LEU A 143 1.84 -13.69 -3.65
C LEU A 143 3.14 -14.32 -4.15
N GLY A 144 4.23 -14.27 -3.38
CA GLY A 144 5.53 -14.85 -3.74
C GLY A 144 6.38 -13.91 -4.59
N ASP A 145 6.35 -12.61 -4.31
CA ASP A 145 7.14 -11.58 -4.99
C ASP A 145 6.88 -11.48 -6.51
N VAL A 146 5.67 -11.84 -6.94
CA VAL A 146 5.24 -11.71 -8.34
C VAL A 146 4.82 -10.28 -8.66
N PRO A 147 5.13 -9.75 -9.86
CA PRO A 147 4.66 -8.42 -10.26
C PRO A 147 3.12 -8.33 -10.26
N ILE A 148 2.58 -7.19 -9.83
CA ILE A 148 1.15 -6.87 -9.93
C ILE A 148 1.01 -5.73 -10.94
N THR A 149 0.23 -5.92 -12.00
CA THR A 149 0.05 -4.89 -13.05
C THR A 149 -1.15 -4.01 -12.73
N ILE A 150 -0.93 -2.70 -12.65
CA ILE A 150 -1.99 -1.70 -12.44
C ILE A 150 -2.41 -1.14 -13.80
N SER A 151 -3.65 -1.39 -14.22
CA SER A 151 -4.20 -0.83 -15.46
C SER A 151 -4.70 0.59 -15.27
N SER A 152 -5.33 0.89 -14.13
CA SER A 152 -5.94 2.17 -13.80
C SER A 152 -5.88 2.45 -12.28
N GLY A 153 -5.79 3.72 -11.90
CA GLY A 153 -5.69 4.18 -10.51
C GLY A 153 -6.49 5.47 -10.32
N PHE A 154 -5.88 6.58 -9.91
CA PHE A 154 -6.54 7.89 -9.88
C PHE A 154 -7.23 8.23 -11.22
N ARG A 155 -8.48 8.66 -11.12
CA ARG A 155 -9.23 9.27 -12.23
C ARG A 155 -9.78 10.61 -11.78
N SER A 156 -9.60 11.64 -12.59
CA SER A 156 -10.40 12.86 -12.48
C SER A 156 -11.85 12.57 -12.89
N TYR A 157 -12.79 13.48 -12.61
CA TYR A 157 -14.17 13.37 -13.10
C TYR A 157 -14.22 13.21 -14.63
N ALA A 158 -13.35 13.91 -15.37
CA ALA A 158 -13.28 13.79 -16.83
C ALA A 158 -12.83 12.37 -17.27
N CYS A 159 -11.75 11.85 -16.68
CA CYS A 159 -11.29 10.48 -16.96
C CYS A 159 -12.31 9.42 -16.53
N ASN A 160 -12.94 9.60 -15.37
CA ASN A 160 -13.94 8.68 -14.86
C ASN A 160 -15.18 8.64 -15.77
N SER A 161 -15.67 9.80 -16.21
CA SER A 161 -16.79 9.87 -17.15
C SER A 161 -16.43 9.29 -18.53
N ALA A 162 -15.20 9.46 -19.00
CA ALA A 162 -14.76 8.93 -20.28
C ALA A 162 -14.79 7.39 -20.36
N VAL A 163 -14.64 6.71 -19.21
CA VAL A 163 -14.75 5.25 -19.10
C VAL A 163 -16.11 4.78 -18.61
N GLY A 164 -17.10 5.68 -18.50
CA GLY A 164 -18.43 5.35 -17.99
C GLY A 164 -18.46 4.99 -16.50
N GLY A 165 -17.46 5.42 -15.72
CA GLY A 165 -17.34 5.08 -14.31
C GLY A 165 -18.45 5.67 -13.44
N ALA A 166 -18.77 4.99 -12.33
CA ALA A 166 -19.78 5.44 -11.37
C ALA A 166 -19.44 6.80 -10.75
N SER A 167 -20.47 7.59 -10.41
CA SER A 167 -20.32 8.89 -9.75
C SER A 167 -19.73 8.79 -8.33
N THR A 168 -19.88 7.64 -7.69
CA THR A 168 -19.34 7.34 -6.36
C THR A 168 -17.99 6.59 -6.41
N SER A 169 -17.35 6.50 -7.59
CA SER A 169 -16.15 5.69 -7.79
C SER A 169 -14.99 6.11 -6.88
N ARG A 170 -14.36 5.13 -6.23
CA ARG A 170 -13.17 5.31 -5.38
C ARG A 170 -11.94 5.79 -6.14
N HIS A 171 -11.89 5.62 -7.46
CA HIS A 171 -10.82 6.18 -8.30
C HIS A 171 -10.76 7.72 -8.24
N LEU A 172 -11.89 8.40 -8.00
CA LEU A 172 -11.95 9.85 -7.84
C LEU A 172 -11.24 10.34 -6.58
N TYR A 173 -11.02 9.46 -5.60
CA TYR A 173 -10.41 9.75 -4.30
C TYR A 173 -8.93 9.37 -4.25
N GLY A 174 -8.40 8.73 -5.30
CA GLY A 174 -7.03 8.23 -5.37
C GLY A 174 -6.76 7.00 -4.50
N ASP A 175 -7.80 6.32 -4.00
CA ASP A 175 -7.65 5.13 -3.15
C ASP A 175 -8.15 3.84 -3.78
N ALA A 176 -8.23 3.80 -5.11
CA ALA A 176 -8.57 2.62 -5.90
C ALA A 176 -7.49 2.27 -6.92
N ALA A 177 -7.40 0.97 -7.25
CA ALA A 177 -6.57 0.46 -8.33
C ALA A 177 -7.29 -0.69 -9.05
N ASP A 178 -7.21 -0.68 -10.37
CA ASP A 178 -7.65 -1.78 -11.24
C ASP A 178 -6.41 -2.63 -11.57
N LEU A 179 -6.45 -3.90 -11.18
CA LEU A 179 -5.36 -4.86 -11.30
C LEU A 179 -5.63 -5.82 -12.46
N THR A 180 -4.63 -6.02 -13.31
CA THR A 180 -4.74 -6.83 -14.54
C THR A 180 -3.56 -7.77 -14.72
N GLY A 181 -3.59 -8.59 -15.77
CA GLY A 181 -2.51 -9.50 -16.11
C GLY A 181 -2.45 -10.73 -15.19
N SER A 182 -1.24 -11.05 -14.73
CA SER A 182 -0.94 -12.16 -13.81
C SER A 182 -0.49 -11.60 -12.46
N PRO A 183 -0.84 -12.22 -11.31
CA PRO A 183 -1.69 -13.41 -11.13
C PRO A 183 -3.14 -13.22 -11.61
N SER A 184 -3.91 -14.32 -11.68
CA SER A 184 -5.31 -14.27 -12.16
C SER A 184 -6.16 -13.28 -11.34
N PHE A 185 -7.20 -12.71 -11.94
CA PHE A 185 -8.10 -11.77 -11.24
C PHE A 185 -8.72 -12.38 -9.99
N CYS A 186 -9.05 -13.67 -10.01
CA CYS A 186 -9.54 -14.35 -8.82
C CYS A 186 -8.46 -14.56 -7.75
N THR A 187 -7.21 -14.77 -8.12
CA THR A 187 -6.09 -14.80 -7.17
C THR A 187 -5.93 -13.42 -6.53
N LEU A 188 -5.91 -12.36 -7.34
CA LEU A 188 -5.77 -10.98 -6.88
C LEU A 188 -6.91 -10.59 -5.92
N ALA A 189 -8.17 -10.83 -6.32
CA ALA A 189 -9.34 -10.51 -5.50
C ALA A 189 -9.37 -11.29 -4.18
N LYS A 190 -8.99 -12.58 -4.19
CA LYS A 190 -8.96 -13.40 -2.97
C LYS A 190 -7.90 -12.92 -1.99
N GLU A 191 -6.72 -12.56 -2.50
CA GLU A 191 -5.60 -12.12 -1.68
C GLU A 191 -5.86 -10.72 -1.10
N ALA A 192 -6.46 -9.81 -1.87
CA ALA A 192 -6.78 -8.45 -1.43
C ALA A 192 -7.59 -8.40 -0.11
N ARG A 193 -8.38 -9.45 0.19
CA ARG A 193 -9.17 -9.59 1.43
C ARG A 193 -8.34 -9.49 2.71
N VAL A 194 -7.07 -9.89 2.66
CA VAL A 194 -6.15 -9.90 3.82
C VAL A 194 -5.12 -8.76 3.79
N HIS A 195 -5.27 -7.80 2.88
CA HIS A 195 -4.37 -6.64 2.73
C HIS A 195 -5.07 -5.29 2.96
N GLY A 196 -6.22 -5.33 3.64
CA GLY A 196 -6.90 -4.13 4.15
C GLY A 196 -7.66 -3.34 3.09
N PHE A 197 -7.93 -3.91 1.91
CA PHE A 197 -8.87 -3.34 0.95
C PHE A 197 -10.30 -3.57 1.43
N SER A 198 -11.13 -2.52 1.41
CA SER A 198 -12.53 -2.61 1.86
C SER A 198 -13.51 -2.72 0.71
N GLU A 199 -13.12 -2.29 -0.49
CA GLU A 199 -13.88 -2.57 -1.69
C GLU A 199 -13.04 -3.49 -2.59
N ILE A 200 -13.62 -4.62 -2.97
CA ILE A 200 -12.99 -5.63 -3.83
C ILE A 200 -14.05 -6.10 -4.82
N LEU A 201 -13.85 -5.78 -6.10
CA LEU A 201 -14.75 -6.19 -7.18
C LEU A 201 -13.95 -7.00 -8.19
N GLY A 202 -14.57 -8.01 -8.80
CA GLY A 202 -13.87 -8.86 -9.75
C GLY A 202 -14.81 -9.78 -10.52
N PRO A 203 -14.28 -10.87 -11.11
CA PRO A 203 -15.05 -11.70 -12.02
C PRO A 203 -16.41 -12.14 -11.47
N GLY A 204 -17.45 -11.91 -12.28
CA GLY A 204 -18.85 -12.16 -11.99
C GLY A 204 -19.62 -10.95 -11.43
N TYR A 205 -18.93 -9.90 -10.96
CA TYR A 205 -19.57 -8.62 -10.67
C TYR A 205 -19.71 -7.80 -11.98
N PRO A 206 -20.82 -7.06 -12.18
CA PRO A 206 -21.03 -6.28 -13.41
C PRO A 206 -19.82 -5.39 -13.75
N ASP A 207 -19.39 -5.43 -15.01
CA ASP A 207 -18.26 -4.66 -15.55
C ASP A 207 -16.87 -4.94 -14.92
N HIS A 208 -16.69 -6.06 -14.21
CA HIS A 208 -15.42 -6.42 -13.54
C HIS A 208 -14.91 -7.82 -13.91
N ASN A 209 -15.22 -8.32 -15.12
CA ASN A 209 -14.75 -9.64 -15.58
C ASN A 209 -13.32 -9.65 -16.13
N ASP A 210 -12.76 -8.49 -16.46
CA ASP A 210 -11.47 -8.32 -17.13
C ASP A 210 -10.38 -7.69 -16.23
N HIS A 211 -10.69 -7.43 -14.97
CA HIS A 211 -9.75 -6.94 -13.96
C HIS A 211 -10.22 -7.30 -12.54
N ALA A 212 -9.34 -7.13 -11.56
CA ALA A 212 -9.70 -7.10 -10.14
C ALA A 212 -9.57 -5.66 -9.64
N HIS A 213 -10.66 -5.09 -9.16
CA HIS A 213 -10.70 -3.76 -8.55
C HIS A 213 -10.46 -3.86 -7.05
N VAL A 214 -9.61 -2.99 -6.51
CA VAL A 214 -9.36 -2.88 -5.07
C VAL A 214 -9.38 -1.43 -4.62
N ALA A 215 -10.02 -1.15 -3.48
CA ALA A 215 -10.11 0.22 -2.97
C ALA A 215 -10.21 0.35 -1.43
N LEU A 216 -10.00 1.57 -0.93
CA LEU A 216 -10.29 1.97 0.45
C LEU A 216 -11.62 2.75 0.53
N ASP A 217 -12.74 2.02 0.44
CA ASP A 217 -14.08 2.55 0.67
C ASP A 217 -14.42 2.69 2.19
N PRO A 218 -15.06 3.79 2.65
CA PRO A 218 -15.62 3.90 4.00
C PRO A 218 -16.77 2.93 4.32
N SER A 219 -17.44 2.38 3.30
CA SER A 219 -18.53 1.39 3.34
C SER A 219 -18.04 0.07 2.71
N PRO A 220 -17.45 -0.85 3.51
CA PRO A 220 -16.85 -2.07 2.98
C PRO A 220 -17.83 -2.96 2.20
N TYR A 221 -17.39 -3.43 1.03
CA TYR A 221 -18.17 -4.26 0.12
C TYR A 221 -17.26 -5.11 -0.76
N TRP A 222 -17.44 -6.44 -0.76
CA TRP A 222 -16.69 -7.35 -1.63
C TRP A 222 -17.66 -8.14 -2.50
N SER A 223 -17.35 -8.28 -3.79
CA SER A 223 -18.11 -9.14 -4.70
C SER A 223 -17.27 -9.57 -5.90
N ALA A 224 -17.03 -10.88 -6.01
CA ALA A 224 -16.46 -11.50 -7.19
C ALA A 224 -16.97 -12.95 -7.25
N PRO A 225 -18.25 -13.16 -7.64
CA PRO A 225 -18.91 -14.45 -7.45
C PRO A 225 -18.26 -15.57 -8.27
N ASN A 226 -17.67 -15.29 -9.44
CA ASN A 226 -16.92 -16.29 -10.20
C ASN A 226 -15.60 -16.68 -9.53
N CYS A 227 -15.18 -15.92 -8.52
CA CYS A 227 -14.03 -16.21 -7.67
C CYS A 227 -14.42 -16.79 -6.31
N GLY A 228 -15.71 -16.93 -5.98
CA GLY A 228 -16.17 -17.36 -4.66
C GLY A 228 -16.00 -16.30 -3.57
N ILE A 229 -16.17 -15.03 -3.94
CA ILE A 229 -16.25 -13.87 -3.03
C ILE A 229 -17.65 -13.27 -3.12
#